data_AF-A0A5C8K6F0-F1
#
_entry.id   AF-A0A5C8K6F0-F1
#
_cell.length_a   1.000
_cell.length_b   1.000
_cell.length_c   1.000
_cell.angle_alpha   90.00
_cell.angle_beta   90.00
_cell.angle_gamma   90.00
#
_symmetry.space_group_name_H-M   'P 1'
#
loop_
_entity.id
_entity.type
_entity.pdbx_description
1 polymer ?
#
loop_
_entity_poly.entity_id
_entity_poly.type
_entity_poly.pdbx_seq_one_letter_code
_entity_poly.pdbx_strand_id
1 'polypeptide(L)'
;MTIKKLQKINQFSKLCKTEINAILTKKGYKLTKEEDHPASFESKYWVWTNYRTKHCYRFIWDGKNDWFSLEESPYINDPEKVGWADVIVVDFEGHVSNLDYWKEIIREITFEIE
;
A
#
# COMPACT_ATOMS: atom_id res chain seq x y z
N MET A 1 -17.39 1.32 -10.81
CA MET A 1 -16.72 0.05 -10.46
C MET A 1 -17.77 -1.05 -10.31
N THR A 2 -17.52 -2.29 -10.76
CA THR A 2 -18.48 -3.39 -10.55
C THR A 2 -18.31 -4.00 -9.16
N ILE A 3 -19.38 -4.56 -8.58
CA ILE A 3 -19.34 -5.22 -7.26
C ILE A 3 -18.25 -6.31 -7.20
N LYS A 4 -18.12 -7.10 -8.28
CA LYS A 4 -17.10 -8.15 -8.39
C LYS A 4 -15.67 -7.59 -8.38
N LYS A 5 -15.42 -6.47 -9.07
CA LYS A 5 -14.11 -5.81 -9.09
C LYS A 5 -13.76 -5.28 -7.69
N LEU A 6 -14.71 -4.63 -7.01
CA LEU A 6 -14.51 -4.11 -5.67
C LEU A 6 -14.18 -5.21 -4.65
N GLN A 7 -14.87 -6.36 -4.71
CA GLN A 7 -14.57 -7.51 -3.84
C GLN A 7 -13.14 -8.02 -4.03
N LYS A 8 -12.68 -8.13 -5.28
CA LYS A 8 -11.32 -8.57 -5.61
C LYS A 8 -10.26 -7.60 -5.12
N ILE A 9 -10.45 -6.30 -5.35
CA ILE A 9 -9.54 -5.26 -4.85
C ILE A 9 -9.46 -5.34 -3.33
N ASN A 10 -10.60 -5.38 -2.64
CA ASN A 10 -10.63 -5.48 -1.18
C ASN A 10 -9.91 -6.73 -0.66
N GLN A 11 -10.02 -7.86 -1.37
CA GLN A 11 -9.28 -9.07 -1.04
C GLN A 11 -7.77 -8.89 -1.26
N PHE A 12 -7.40 -8.36 -2.43
CA PHE A 12 -6.00 -8.17 -2.81
C PHE A 12 -5.28 -7.13 -1.94
N SER A 13 -5.90 -5.99 -1.65
CA SER A 13 -5.34 -4.97 -0.75
C SER A 13 -5.13 -5.50 0.66
N LYS A 14 -6.02 -6.37 1.16
CA LYS A 14 -5.84 -7.05 2.46
C LYS A 14 -4.65 -8.01 2.45
N LEU A 15 -4.42 -8.73 1.34
CA LEU A 15 -3.25 -9.58 1.17
C LEU A 15 -1.96 -8.74 1.16
N CYS A 16 -1.90 -7.70 0.33
CA CYS A 16 -0.76 -6.77 0.30
C CYS A 16 -0.46 -6.20 1.68
N LYS A 17 -1.48 -5.68 2.38
CA LYS A 17 -1.34 -5.16 3.75
C LYS A 17 -0.76 -6.20 4.69
N THR A 18 -1.21 -7.46 4.61
CA THR A 18 -0.75 -8.54 5.49
C THR A 18 0.74 -8.84 5.27
N GLU A 19 1.16 -8.97 4.00
CA GLU A 19 2.56 -9.25 3.65
C GLU A 19 3.49 -8.08 4.00
N ILE A 20 3.11 -6.86 3.61
CA ILE A 20 3.85 -5.63 3.95
C ILE A 20 3.99 -5.50 5.47
N ASN A 21 2.91 -5.72 6.21
CA ASN A 21 2.93 -5.67 7.67
C ASN A 21 3.86 -6.74 8.27
N ALA A 22 3.89 -7.95 7.71
CA ALA A 22 4.77 -9.01 8.18
C ALA A 22 6.26 -8.67 7.99
N ILE A 23 6.63 -7.97 6.92
CA ILE A 23 8.00 -7.52 6.65
C ILE A 23 8.36 -6.32 7.54
N LEU A 24 7.53 -5.28 7.52
CA LEU A 24 7.80 -4.02 8.20
C LEU A 24 7.84 -4.14 9.73
N THR A 25 6.99 -4.99 10.32
CA THR A 25 7.02 -5.24 11.76
C THR A 25 8.33 -5.90 12.22
N LYS A 26 8.92 -6.80 11.42
CA LYS A 26 10.25 -7.37 11.68
C LYS A 26 11.34 -6.30 11.63
N LYS A 27 11.18 -5.29 10.79
CA LYS A 27 12.08 -4.12 10.67
C LYS A 27 11.81 -3.02 11.71
N GLY A 28 10.89 -3.24 12.66
CA GLY A 28 10.60 -2.33 13.76
C GLY A 28 9.61 -1.20 13.45
N TYR A 29 8.95 -1.24 12.30
CA TYR A 29 7.86 -0.33 11.96
C TYR A 29 6.56 -0.75 12.65
N LYS A 30 5.66 0.21 12.85
CA LYS A 30 4.31 -0.02 13.37
C LYS A 30 3.27 0.59 12.43
N LEU A 31 2.18 -0.11 12.17
CA LEU A 31 1.03 0.48 11.48
C LEU A 31 0.43 1.58 12.38
N THR A 32 0.48 2.82 11.91
CA THR A 32 0.02 4.01 12.66
C THR A 32 -1.21 4.65 12.06
N LYS A 33 -1.51 4.36 10.78
CA LYS A 33 -2.67 4.94 10.10
C LYS A 33 -3.26 3.95 9.11
N GLU A 34 -4.58 3.97 9.02
CA GLU A 34 -5.37 3.23 8.05
C GLU A 34 -6.59 4.09 7.71
N GLU A 35 -6.75 4.43 6.44
CA GLU A 35 -7.91 5.19 5.97
C GLU A 35 -8.51 4.53 4.74
N ASP A 36 -9.85 4.56 4.71
CA ASP A 36 -10.68 4.10 3.60
C ASP A 36 -11.52 5.29 3.15
N HIS A 37 -11.53 5.57 1.85
CA HIS A 37 -12.29 6.64 1.24
C HIS A 37 -13.29 6.10 0.22
N PRO A 38 -14.44 5.52 0.66
CA PRO A 38 -15.47 5.00 -0.24
C PRO A 38 -15.96 6.04 -1.25
N ALA A 39 -16.12 7.29 -0.81
CA ALA A 39 -16.53 8.41 -1.66
C ALA A 39 -15.47 8.83 -2.70
N SER A 40 -14.22 8.41 -2.54
CA SER A 40 -13.10 8.70 -3.44
C SER A 40 -12.70 7.44 -4.21
N PHE A 41 -13.65 6.88 -4.95
CA PHE A 41 -13.45 5.69 -5.77
C PHE A 41 -12.96 4.46 -4.98
N GLU A 42 -13.34 4.34 -3.71
CA GLU A 42 -12.88 3.24 -2.82
C GLU A 42 -11.36 3.22 -2.59
N SER A 43 -10.70 4.38 -2.73
CA SER A 43 -9.26 4.51 -2.49
C SER A 43 -8.92 4.31 -1.01
N LYS A 44 -7.76 3.71 -0.73
CA LYS A 44 -7.35 3.34 0.64
C LYS A 44 -5.86 3.56 0.82
N TYR A 45 -5.45 3.81 2.04
CA TYR A 45 -4.02 3.76 2.34
C TYR A 45 -3.72 3.34 3.77
N TRP A 46 -2.50 2.85 3.95
CA TRP A 46 -1.95 2.42 5.21
C TRP A 46 -0.58 3.07 5.41
N VAL A 47 -0.27 3.49 6.63
CA VAL A 47 1.03 4.09 6.97
C VAL A 47 1.70 3.30 8.08
N TRP A 48 2.92 2.87 7.80
CA TRP A 48 3.81 2.23 8.77
C TRP A 48 4.95 3.17 9.12
N THR A 49 5.21 3.32 10.42
CA THR A 49 6.10 4.34 10.96
C THR A 49 7.15 3.68 11.84
N ASN A 50 8.42 4.00 11.61
CA ASN A 50 9.52 3.64 12.50
C ASN A 50 10.04 4.89 13.20
N TYR A 51 9.61 5.10 14.44
CA TYR A 51 10.00 6.26 15.23
C TYR A 51 11.50 6.31 15.59
N ARG A 52 12.22 5.18 15.53
CA ARG A 52 13.66 5.15 15.80
C ARG A 52 14.45 5.72 14.64
N THR A 53 14.10 5.30 13.42
CA THR A 53 14.77 5.77 12.19
C THR A 53 14.16 7.07 11.65
N LYS A 54 13.00 7.50 12.19
CA LYS A 54 12.20 8.62 11.68
C LYS A 54 11.79 8.45 10.21
N HIS A 55 11.66 7.20 9.76
CA HIS A 55 11.19 6.82 8.44
C HIS A 55 9.80 6.17 8.46
N CYS A 56 8.97 6.45 7.45
CA CYS A 56 7.70 5.79 7.23
C CYS A 56 7.50 5.31 5.79
N TYR A 57 6.69 4.26 5.66
CA TYR A 57 6.15 3.77 4.40
C TYR A 57 4.64 4.04 4.33
N ARG A 58 4.15 4.38 3.14
CA ARG A 58 2.72 4.47 2.83
C ARG A 58 2.40 3.54 1.68
N PHE A 59 1.40 2.69 1.85
CA PHE A 59 0.86 1.86 0.77
C PHE A 59 -0.52 2.39 0.40
N ILE A 60 -0.76 2.65 -0.89
CA ILE A 60 -1.97 3.26 -1.42
C ILE A 60 -2.61 2.31 -2.44
N TRP A 61 -3.94 2.23 -2.39
CA TRP A 61 -4.78 1.84 -3.50
C TRP A 61 -5.49 3.08 -4.05
N ASP A 62 -5.23 3.43 -5.30
CA ASP A 62 -5.98 4.46 -6.02
C ASP A 62 -7.06 3.79 -6.88
N GLY A 63 -8.30 3.86 -6.41
CA GLY A 63 -9.42 3.24 -7.12
C GLY A 63 -9.99 4.06 -8.28
N LYS A 64 -9.47 5.27 -8.52
CA LYS A 64 -9.79 6.07 -9.71
C LYS A 64 -9.01 5.56 -10.93
N ASN A 65 -7.73 5.32 -10.74
CA ASN A 65 -6.80 4.97 -11.81
C ASN A 65 -6.39 3.48 -11.81
N ASP A 66 -6.85 2.72 -10.81
CA ASP A 66 -6.63 1.28 -10.67
C ASP A 66 -5.16 0.85 -10.50
N TRP A 67 -4.42 1.55 -9.65
CA TRP A 67 -3.02 1.22 -9.34
C TRP A 67 -2.79 1.15 -7.83
N PHE A 68 -1.73 0.42 -7.47
CA PHE A 68 -1.15 0.44 -6.13
C PHE A 68 0.14 1.26 -6.15
N SER A 69 0.39 1.97 -5.06
CA SER A 69 1.68 2.62 -4.83
C SER A 69 2.24 2.26 -3.48
N LEU A 70 3.55 2.06 -3.43
CA LEU A 70 4.32 2.10 -2.21
C LEU A 70 5.16 3.37 -2.26
N GLU A 71 5.15 4.12 -1.18
CA GLU A 71 5.86 5.37 -1.05
C GLU A 71 6.62 5.39 0.28
N GLU A 72 7.65 6.23 0.36
CA GLU A 72 8.43 6.43 1.58
C GLU A 72 8.58 7.90 1.95
N SER A 73 8.82 8.15 3.24
CA SER A 73 9.18 9.48 3.72
C SER A 73 10.13 9.41 4.93
N PRO A 74 11.24 10.18 4.94
CA PRO A 74 12.15 10.27 6.08
C PRO A 74 11.74 11.34 7.11
N TYR A 75 10.52 11.89 7.03
CA TYR A 75 10.11 13.11 7.75
C TYR A 75 8.88 12.92 8.66
N ILE A 76 8.83 11.84 9.46
CA ILE A 76 7.65 11.50 10.31
C ILE A 76 7.12 12.67 11.17
N ASN A 77 7.98 13.61 11.59
CA ASN A 77 7.63 14.69 12.53
C ASN A 77 7.81 16.10 11.96
N ASP A 78 8.03 16.26 10.65
CA ASP A 78 8.26 17.57 10.04
C ASP A 78 7.10 17.93 9.10
N PRO A 79 6.08 18.65 9.59
CA PRO A 79 4.91 19.04 8.79
C PRO A 79 5.27 19.94 7.61
N GLU A 80 6.44 20.61 7.63
CA GLU A 80 6.93 21.43 6.52
C GLU A 80 7.63 20.59 5.44
N LYS A 81 7.99 19.34 5.73
CA LYS A 81 8.75 18.44 4.84
C LYS A 81 8.04 17.11 4.56
N VAL A 82 6.72 17.03 4.66
CA VAL A 82 5.96 15.81 4.33
C VAL A 82 5.94 15.59 2.80
N GLY A 83 7.10 15.25 2.25
CA GLY A 83 7.25 14.70 0.91
C GLY A 83 7.18 13.18 1.00
N TRP A 84 6.30 12.61 0.18
CA TRP A 84 6.30 11.17 -0.11
C TRP A 84 7.01 10.98 -1.44
N ALA A 85 7.98 10.08 -1.47
CA ALA A 85 8.62 9.65 -2.70
C ALA A 85 8.01 8.32 -3.13
N ASP A 86 7.62 8.20 -4.39
CA ASP A 86 7.20 6.93 -4.97
C ASP A 86 8.38 5.95 -4.95
N VAL A 87 8.17 4.81 -4.29
CA VAL A 87 9.10 3.67 -4.31
C VAL A 87 8.76 2.79 -5.51
N ILE A 88 7.48 2.42 -5.63
CA ILE A 88 6.97 1.65 -6.76
C ILE A 88 5.49 1.96 -7.01
N VAL A 89 5.11 1.90 -8.29
CA VAL A 89 3.76 2.07 -8.81
C VAL A 89 3.44 0.85 -9.67
N VAL A 90 2.36 0.15 -9.35
CA VAL A 90 1.96 -1.07 -10.04
C VAL A 90 0.51 -0.99 -10.48
N ASP A 91 0.28 -1.14 -11.78
CA ASP A 91 -1.08 -1.22 -12.33
C ASP A 91 -1.77 -2.50 -11.87
N PHE A 92 -3.05 -2.40 -11.52
CA PHE A 92 -3.85 -3.54 -11.08
C PHE A 92 -5.06 -3.80 -11.97
N GLU A 93 -4.97 -4.90 -12.70
CA GLU A 93 -6.05 -5.38 -13.52
C GLU A 93 -7.07 -6.16 -12.68
N GLY A 94 -7.97 -5.44 -12.00
CA GLY A 94 -9.00 -6.05 -11.12
C GLY A 94 -9.99 -7.00 -11.82
N HIS A 95 -9.92 -7.14 -13.14
CA HIS A 95 -10.67 -8.13 -13.92
C HIS A 95 -9.94 -9.48 -14.03
N VAL A 96 -8.60 -9.48 -13.95
CA VAL A 96 -7.77 -10.69 -13.94
C VAL A 96 -7.98 -11.41 -12.60
N SER A 97 -8.30 -12.70 -12.68
CA SER A 97 -8.58 -13.56 -11.51
C SER A 97 -7.46 -14.58 -11.29
N ASN A 98 -6.27 -14.30 -11.80
CA ASN A 98 -5.14 -15.21 -11.73
C ASN A 98 -4.38 -14.99 -10.41
N LEU A 99 -4.28 -16.04 -9.60
CA LEU A 99 -3.54 -16.00 -8.32
C LEU A 99 -2.04 -15.76 -8.53
N ASP A 100 -1.47 -16.20 -9.64
CA ASP A 100 -0.06 -16.00 -9.91
C ASP A 100 0.25 -14.55 -10.27
N TYR A 101 -0.67 -13.88 -10.97
CA TYR A 101 -0.61 -12.42 -11.18
C TYR A 101 -0.62 -11.66 -9.84
N TRP A 102 -1.49 -12.06 -8.91
CA TRP A 102 -1.54 -11.43 -7.58
C TRP A 102 -0.24 -11.65 -6.80
N LYS A 103 0.32 -12.85 -6.83
CA LYS A 103 1.60 -13.14 -6.17
C LYS A 103 2.74 -12.32 -6.77
N GLU A 104 2.76 -12.14 -8.10
CA GLU A 104 3.77 -11.36 -8.80
C GLU A 104 3.76 -9.90 -8.34
N ILE A 105 2.59 -9.25 -8.36
CA ILE A 105 2.46 -7.85 -7.88
C ILE A 105 2.83 -7.72 -6.41
N ILE A 106 2.35 -8.64 -5.55
CA ILE A 106 2.73 -8.63 -4.13
C ILE A 106 4.25 -8.73 -4.01
N ARG A 107 4.89 -9.64 -4.76
CA ARG A 107 6.34 -9.82 -4.74
C ARG A 107 7.05 -8.54 -5.15
N GLU A 108 6.63 -7.89 -6.23
CA GLU A 108 7.19 -6.61 -6.69
C GLU A 108 7.11 -5.54 -5.61
N ILE A 109 5.94 -5.35 -5.00
CA ILE A 109 5.74 -4.37 -3.93
C ILE A 109 6.63 -4.69 -2.71
N THR A 110 6.69 -5.97 -2.31
CA THR A 110 7.43 -6.37 -1.11
C THR A 110 8.94 -6.37 -1.32
N PHE A 111 9.43 -6.59 -2.54
CA PHE A 111 10.86 -6.60 -2.86
C PHE A 111 11.51 -5.25 -2.54
N GLU A 112 10.80 -4.14 -2.77
CA GLU A 112 11.27 -2.79 -2.45
C GLU A 112 11.38 -2.51 -0.94
N ILE A 113 10.79 -3.37 -0.11
CA ILE A 113 10.79 -3.23 1.34
C ILE A 113 11.88 -4.11 1.97
N GLU A 114 12.29 -5.22 1.34
CA GLU A 114 13.25 -6.23 1.87
C GLU A 114 14.69 -5.74 1.95
#